data_AF-A0A847A8A7-F1
#
_entry.id   AF-A0A847A8A7-F1
#
_cell.length_a   1.000
_cell.length_b   1.000
_cell.length_c   1.000
_cell.angle_alpha   90.00
_cell.angle_beta   90.00
_cell.angle_gamma   90.00
#
_symmetry.space_group_name_H-M   'P 1'
#
loop_
_entity.id
_entity.type
_entity.pdbx_description
1 polymer ?
#
loop_
_entity_poly.entity_id
_entity_poly.type
_entity_poly.pdbx_seq_one_letter_code
_entity_poly.pdbx_strand_id
1 'polypeptide(L)'
;DYVKTARSKGLSEGAVNIRHIFRNSLISVVSALGFTFVALVAGTVVTETVFSLPGIGRLVVESVLRRDYPTIQGIILIIAFLYMLINLLVDLSFALLDPRIRYS
;
A
#
# COMPACT_ATOMS: atom_id res chain seq x y z
N ASP A 1 -3.55 -18.78 -18.67
CA ASP A 1 -4.32 -18.81 -19.94
C ASP A 1 -4.72 -17.47 -20.58
N TYR A 2 -4.66 -16.31 -19.94
CA TYR A 2 -5.00 -15.02 -20.59
C TYR A 2 -4.05 -14.57 -21.72
N VAL A 3 -2.80 -15.02 -21.68
CA VAL A 3 -1.76 -14.62 -22.64
C VAL A 3 -1.96 -15.26 -24.02
N LYS A 4 -2.51 -16.49 -24.09
CA LYS A 4 -2.75 -17.17 -25.38
C LYS A 4 -3.92 -16.58 -26.15
N THR A 5 -4.96 -16.09 -25.46
CA THR A 5 -6.13 -15.46 -26.10
C THR A 5 -5.87 -14.02 -26.56
N ALA A 6 -4.93 -13.31 -25.93
CA ALA A 6 -4.51 -11.98 -26.39
C ALA A 6 -3.67 -12.04 -27.68
N ARG A 7 -2.87 -13.11 -27.85
CA ARG A 7 -1.98 -13.30 -28.99
C ARG A 7 -2.75 -13.56 -30.32
N SER A 8 -3.96 -14.12 -30.26
CA SER A 8 -4.80 -14.34 -31.45
C SER A 8 -5.56 -13.09 -31.92
N LYS A 9 -5.52 -11.98 -31.17
CA LYS A 9 -6.20 -10.72 -31.51
C LYS A 9 -5.27 -9.61 -32.06
N GLY A 10 -3.98 -9.89 -32.30
CA GLY A 10 -3.06 -8.92 -32.92
C GLY A 10 -2.73 -7.69 -32.06
N LEU A 11 -2.93 -7.76 -30.74
CA LEU A 11 -2.63 -6.68 -29.80
C LEU A 11 -1.16 -6.75 -29.34
N SER A 12 -0.46 -5.62 -29.38
CA SER A 12 0.97 -5.53 -29.03
C SER A 12 1.23 -5.97 -27.59
N GLU A 13 2.18 -6.90 -27.41
CA GLU A 13 2.52 -7.53 -26.12
C GLU A 13 2.87 -6.51 -25.02
N GLY A 14 3.42 -5.35 -25.40
CA GLY A 14 3.74 -4.25 -24.47
C GLY A 14 2.50 -3.60 -23.83
N ALA A 15 1.40 -3.44 -24.58
CA ALA A 15 0.17 -2.84 -24.07
C ALA A 15 -0.59 -3.82 -23.16
N VAL A 16 -0.43 -5.14 -23.34
CA VAL A 16 -1.05 -6.17 -22.49
C VAL A 16 -0.27 -6.35 -21.18
N ASN A 17 1.06 -6.37 -21.23
CA ASN A 17 1.89 -6.48 -20.02
C ASN A 17 1.76 -5.28 -19.09
N ILE A 18 1.80 -4.05 -19.62
CA ILE A 18 1.65 -2.83 -18.82
C ILE A 18 0.21 -2.68 -18.29
N ARG A 19 -0.81 -3.06 -19.07
CA ARG A 19 -2.21 -2.75 -18.74
C ARG A 19 -2.95 -3.84 -17.97
N HIS A 20 -2.54 -5.11 -18.06
CA HIS A 20 -3.23 -6.21 -17.37
C HIS A 20 -2.38 -6.83 -16.26
N ILE A 21 -1.08 -7.03 -16.49
CA ILE A 21 -0.21 -7.68 -15.50
C ILE A 21 0.19 -6.64 -14.44
N PHE A 22 0.71 -5.48 -14.84
CA PHE A 22 1.08 -4.41 -13.90
C PHE A 22 -0.11 -3.93 -13.04
N ARG A 23 -1.31 -3.87 -13.63
CA ARG A 23 -2.52 -3.35 -12.97
C ARG A 23 -3.00 -4.25 -11.82
N ASN A 24 -3.06 -5.55 -12.05
CA ASN A 24 -3.45 -6.52 -11.04
C ASN A 24 -2.31 -6.82 -10.06
N SER A 25 -1.06 -6.75 -10.53
CA SER A 25 0.12 -6.88 -9.68
C SER A 25 0.29 -5.69 -8.73
N LEU A 26 -0.04 -4.45 -9.10
CA LEU A 26 0.09 -3.28 -8.21
C LEU A 26 -0.79 -3.38 -6.96
N ILE A 27 -2.06 -3.80 -7.09
CA ILE A 27 -2.94 -4.00 -5.92
C ILE A 27 -2.40 -5.10 -5.00
N SER A 28 -1.95 -6.23 -5.59
CA SER A 28 -1.32 -7.31 -4.83
C SER A 28 0.00 -6.89 -4.19
N VAL A 29 0.83 -6.12 -4.88
CA VAL A 29 2.14 -5.64 -4.38
C VAL A 29 1.94 -4.61 -3.28
N VAL A 30 1.01 -3.66 -3.42
CA VAL A 30 0.70 -2.69 -2.36
C VAL A 30 0.15 -3.39 -1.12
N SER A 31 -0.70 -4.40 -1.30
CA SER A 31 -1.22 -5.21 -0.18
C SER A 31 -0.11 -6.02 0.50
N ALA A 32 0.77 -6.67 -0.30
CA ALA A 32 1.90 -7.42 0.22
C ALA A 32 2.92 -6.53 0.94
N LEU A 33 3.25 -5.37 0.35
CA LEU A 33 4.11 -4.37 0.98
C LEU A 33 3.49 -3.83 2.26
N GLY A 34 2.17 -3.62 2.30
CA GLY A 34 1.46 -3.24 3.52
C GLY A 34 1.64 -4.28 4.63
N PHE A 35 1.46 -5.56 4.30
CA PHE A 35 1.66 -6.65 5.26
C PHE A 35 3.13 -6.74 5.73
N THR A 36 4.09 -6.66 4.82
CA THR A 36 5.52 -6.65 5.15
C THR A 36 5.88 -5.44 6.01
N PHE A 37 5.32 -4.26 5.70
CA PHE A 37 5.55 -3.04 6.46
C PHE A 37 5.01 -3.16 7.89
N VAL A 38 3.80 -3.69 8.07
CA VAL A 38 3.24 -3.98 9.40
C VAL A 38 4.13 -4.94 10.18
N ALA A 39 4.64 -6.00 9.54
CA ALA A 39 5.55 -6.95 10.17
C ALA A 39 6.88 -6.30 10.59
N LEU A 40 7.44 -5.43 9.74
CA LEU A 40 8.66 -4.68 10.05
C LEU A 40 8.44 -3.72 11.22
N VAL A 41 7.36 -2.93 11.19
CA VAL A 41 7.01 -2.00 12.27
C VAL A 41 6.82 -2.74 13.59
N ALA A 42 6.12 -3.89 13.57
CA ALA A 42 5.95 -4.71 14.77
C ALA A 42 7.29 -5.20 15.32
N GLY A 43 8.21 -5.64 14.45
CA GLY A 43 9.58 -6.00 14.86
C GLY A 43 10.36 -4.82 15.44
N THR A 44 10.25 -3.64 14.82
CA THR A 44 10.90 -2.42 15.29
C THR A 44 10.36 -1.95 16.65
N VAL A 45 9.06 -2.10 16.92
CA VAL A 45 8.48 -1.76 18.25
C VAL A 45 9.12 -2.60 19.36
N VAL A 46 9.33 -3.90 19.11
CA VAL A 46 9.97 -4.79 20.08
C VAL A 46 11.42 -4.38 20.33
N THR A 47 12.18 -4.08 19.27
CA THR A 47 13.58 -3.65 19.43
C THR A 47 13.69 -2.27 20.11
N GLU A 48 12.80 -1.32 19.79
CA GLU A 48 12.72 -0.02 20.48
C GLU A 48 12.43 -0.16 21.97
N THR A 49 11.53 -1.07 22.33
CA THR A 49 11.14 -1.29 23.73
C THR A 49 12.25 -1.98 24.53
N VAL A 50 12.87 -3.02 23.97
CA VAL A 50 13.94 -3.78 24.64
C VAL A 50 15.21 -2.95 24.82
N PHE A 51 15.63 -2.22 23.78
CA PHE A 51 16.84 -1.39 23.82
C PHE A 51 16.58 0.02 24.35
N SER A 52 15.36 0.33 24.80
CA SER A 52 14.95 1.66 25.30
C SER A 52 15.26 2.81 24.32
N LEU A 53 15.24 2.52 23.01
CA LEU A 53 15.46 3.52 21.98
C LEU A 53 14.24 4.46 21.89
N PRO A 54 14.45 5.77 21.64
CA PRO A 54 13.35 6.70 21.40
C PRO A 54 12.79 6.47 19.99
N GLY A 55 11.56 5.94 19.91
CA GLY A 55 10.91 5.65 18.63
C GLY A 55 9.38 5.68 18.70
N ILE A 56 8.75 5.77 17.52
CA ILE A 56 7.30 5.93 17.37
C ILE A 56 6.57 4.67 17.85
N GLY A 57 7.15 3.49 17.63
CA GLY A 57 6.56 2.22 18.03
C GLY A 57 6.41 2.12 19.56
N ARG A 58 7.47 2.48 20.28
CA ARG A 58 7.43 2.57 21.74
C ARG A 58 6.44 3.60 22.25
N LEU A 59 6.35 4.78 21.62
CA LEU A 59 5.37 5.82 21.99
C LEU A 59 3.92 5.33 21.85
N VAL A 60 3.61 4.56 20.81
CA VAL A 60 2.28 3.95 20.63
C VAL A 60 1.97 2.99 21.77
N VAL A 61 2.89 2.08 22.10
CA VAL A 61 2.72 1.11 23.18
C VAL A 61 2.53 1.80 24.52
N GLU A 62 3.34 2.81 24.83
CA GLU A 62 3.22 3.58 26.06
C GLU A 62 1.88 4.32 26.14
N SER A 63 1.44 4.93 25.03
CA SER A 63 0.15 5.64 24.95
C SER A 63 -1.04 4.69 25.18
N VAL A 64 -0.97 3.46 24.64
CA VAL A 64 -1.98 2.42 24.88
C VAL A 64 -2.00 2.01 26.35
N LEU A 65 -0.84 1.78 26.97
CA LEU A 65 -0.74 1.39 28.38
C LEU A 65 -1.22 2.50 29.33
N ARG A 66 -0.93 3.76 28.99
CA ARG A 66 -1.35 4.94 29.77
C ARG A 66 -2.78 5.40 29.46
N ARG A 67 -3.47 4.72 28.53
CA ARG A 67 -4.81 5.08 28.02
C ARG A 67 -4.87 6.54 27.54
N ASP A 68 -3.80 7.01 26.92
CA ASP A 68 -3.73 8.34 26.34
C ASP A 68 -4.46 8.34 24.98
N TYR A 69 -5.79 8.44 25.06
CA TYR A 69 -6.68 8.41 23.89
C TYR A 69 -6.35 9.50 22.84
N PRO A 70 -6.06 10.76 23.20
CA PRO A 70 -5.65 11.78 22.23
C PRO A 70 -4.44 11.37 21.37
N THR A 71 -3.40 10.82 21.99
CA THR A 71 -2.18 10.41 21.28
C THR A 71 -2.44 9.22 20.35
N ILE A 72 -3.18 8.22 20.82
CA ILE A 72 -3.60 7.07 20.00
C ILE A 72 -4.42 7.54 18.79
N GLN A 73 -5.38 8.44 19.02
CA GLN A 73 -6.24 8.94 17.97
C GLN A 73 -5.45 9.76 16.93
N GLY A 74 -4.49 10.58 17.37
CA GLY A 74 -3.58 11.29 16.47
C GLY A 74 -2.77 10.35 15.57
N ILE A 75 -2.21 9.27 16.14
CA ILE A 75 -1.48 8.26 15.38
C ILE A 75 -2.39 7.58 14.36
N ILE A 76 -3.60 7.17 14.76
CA ILE A 76 -4.57 6.52 13.88
C ILE A 76 -4.95 7.44 12.71
N LEU A 77 -5.20 8.73 12.97
CA LEU A 77 -5.55 9.70 11.93
C LEU A 77 -4.44 9.85 10.89
N ILE A 78 -3.17 9.92 11.32
CA ILE A 78 -2.02 10.00 10.41
C ILE A 78 -1.93 8.74 9.54
N ILE A 79 -2.07 7.55 10.14
CA ILE A 79 -2.04 6.27 9.41
C ILE A 79 -3.18 6.20 8.40
N ALA A 80 -4.40 6.55 8.80
CA ALA A 80 -5.57 6.54 7.92
C ALA A 80 -5.41 7.52 6.75
N PHE A 81 -4.88 8.72 7.02
CA PHE A 81 -4.59 9.72 5.98
C PHE A 81 -3.55 9.20 4.97
N LEU A 82 -2.45 8.62 5.45
CA LEU A 82 -1.43 8.03 4.58
C LEU A 82 -1.98 6.87 3.74
N TYR A 83 -2.79 6.00 4.34
CA TYR A 83 -3.43 4.90 3.63
C TYR A 83 -4.34 5.42 2.51
N MET A 84 -5.14 6.44 2.79
CA MET A 84 -6.02 7.06 1.80
C MET A 84 -5.21 7.75 0.69
N LEU A 85 -4.11 8.42 1.02
CA LEU A 85 -3.20 9.05 0.07
C LEU A 85 -2.56 8.02 -0.88
N ILE A 86 -2.08 6.89 -0.35
CA ILE A 86 -1.51 5.80 -1.15
C ILE A 86 -2.56 5.23 -2.09
N ASN A 87 -3.78 4.96 -1.61
CA ASN A 87 -4.87 4.47 -2.48
C ASN A 87 -5.20 5.48 -3.58
N LEU A 88 -5.27 6.77 -3.26
CA LEU A 88 -5.49 7.81 -4.26
C LEU A 88 -4.37 7.87 -5.31
N LEU A 89 -3.10 7.70 -4.91
CA LEU A 89 -1.98 7.63 -5.86
C LEU A 89 -2.06 6.40 -6.76
N VAL A 90 -2.50 5.26 -6.21
CA VAL A 90 -2.74 4.03 -6.96
C VAL A 90 -3.87 4.24 -7.97
N ASP A 91 -4.99 4.83 -7.54
CA ASP A 91 -6.14 5.14 -8.40
C ASP A 91 -5.79 6.15 -9.49
N LEU A 92 -5.00 7.18 -9.17
CA LEU A 92 -4.53 8.16 -10.15
C LEU A 92 -3.57 7.54 -11.15
N SER A 93 -2.66 6.68 -10.68
CA SER A 93 -1.80 5.88 -11.56
C SER A 93 -2.66 5.02 -12.49
N PHE A 94 -3.75 4.44 -11.99
CA PHE A 94 -4.71 3.71 -12.82
C PHE A 94 -5.43 4.59 -13.82
N ALA A 95 -5.80 5.82 -13.48
CA ALA A 95 -6.44 6.75 -14.41
C ALA A 95 -5.48 7.18 -15.54
N LEU A 96 -4.21 7.43 -15.23
CA LEU A 96 -3.18 7.84 -16.19
C LEU A 96 -2.75 6.71 -17.13
N LEU A 97 -2.70 5.47 -16.64
CA LEU A 97 -2.29 4.29 -17.41
C LEU A 97 -3.41 3.68 -18.26
N ASP A 98 -4.64 4.23 -18.24
CA ASP A 98 -5.79 3.68 -18.96
C ASP A 98 -6.14 4.49 -20.23
N PRO A 99 -5.57 4.17 -21.41
CA PRO A 99 -5.87 4.90 -22.66
C PRO A 99 -7.20 4.50 -23.32
N ARG A 100 -8.23 4.03 -22.57
CA ARG A 100 -9.59 3.71 -23.10
C ARG A 100 -10.69 4.65 -22.61
N ILE A 101 -10.36 5.70 -21.88
CA ILE A 101 -11.32 6.80 -21.59
C ILE A 101 -11.53 7.70 -22.84
N ARG A 102 -10.92 7.38 -23.99
CA ARG A 102 -11.38 7.91 -25.27
C ARG A 102 -12.68 7.20 -25.65
N TYR A 103 -13.76 7.87 -25.26
CA TYR A 103 -15.08 7.74 -25.86
C TYR A 103 -14.98 7.73 -27.40
N SER A 104 -15.79 6.84 -28.00
CA SER A 104 -16.09 6.66 -29.41
C SER A 104 -15.07 5.95 -30.30
#